data_AF-A0A7U9L1L0-F1
#
_entry.id   AF-A0A7U9L1L0-F1
#
_cell.length_a   1.000
_cell.length_b   1.000
_cell.length_c   1.000
_cell.angle_alpha   90.00
_cell.angle_beta   90.00
_cell.angle_gamma   90.00
#
_symmetry.space_group_name_H-M   'P 1'
#
loop_
_entity.id
_entity.type
_entity.pdbx_description
1 polymer ?
#
loop_
_entity_poly.entity_id
_entity_poly.type
_entity_poly.pdbx_seq_one_letter_code
_entity_poly.pdbx_strand_id
1 'polypeptide(L)'
;MVPHARTSLRRLLITGAAATALLAAVPAPASASAAPAPAVTLPAATPREADTLRPLAALSARRLATADLVAAAKWGTGSPVDDPAREQQVLDAVARQATELGADPRWTARIFRDQIEANKTVQRGLHRRWAADPAQVPGERPDLGEVRKEINRVNDALVRAIAASGAARTSPRCVPSLVGAAADVRREKRLDTLHTVALVRSVRSVCGGPVSWPAQAS
;
A
#
# COMPACT_ATOMS: atom_id res chain seq x y z
N MET A 1 -5.63 -62.75 4.61
CA MET A 1 -6.16 -63.77 3.67
C MET A 1 -6.74 -63.01 2.48
N VAL A 2 -6.13 -63.15 1.31
CA VAL A 2 -6.43 -62.45 0.03
C VAL A 2 -7.25 -63.40 -0.85
N PRO A 3 -8.22 -62.92 -1.68
CA PRO A 3 -8.00 -62.82 -3.15
C PRO A 3 -8.50 -61.47 -3.72
N HIS A 4 -7.79 -60.80 -4.65
CA HIS A 4 -7.87 -60.90 -6.14
C HIS A 4 -9.24 -60.43 -6.70
N ALA A 5 -9.38 -59.63 -7.77
CA ALA A 5 -8.49 -59.27 -8.86
C ALA A 5 -9.00 -58.05 -9.67
N ARG A 6 -8.04 -57.50 -10.41
CA ARG A 6 -8.07 -56.65 -11.61
C ARG A 6 -9.30 -56.78 -12.52
N THR A 7 -9.72 -55.69 -13.17
CA THR A 7 -9.83 -55.64 -14.65
C THR A 7 -10.04 -54.23 -15.19
N SER A 8 -9.46 -54.02 -16.38
CA SER A 8 -9.38 -52.76 -17.12
C SER A 8 -10.31 -52.80 -18.34
N LEU A 9 -10.60 -51.61 -18.87
CA LEU A 9 -11.11 -51.28 -20.21
C LEU A 9 -12.52 -51.75 -20.62
N ARG A 10 -13.34 -50.76 -20.97
CA ARG A 10 -14.19 -50.85 -22.17
C ARG A 10 -14.24 -49.51 -22.90
N ARG A 11 -13.60 -49.49 -24.07
CA ARG A 11 -13.83 -48.51 -25.15
C ARG A 11 -15.24 -48.73 -25.70
N LEU A 12 -15.99 -47.66 -25.89
CA LEU A 12 -17.07 -47.62 -26.90
C LEU A 12 -16.74 -46.51 -27.89
N LEU A 13 -16.42 -46.92 -29.11
CA LEU A 13 -16.61 -46.13 -30.33
C LEU A 13 -18.06 -46.36 -30.78
N ILE A 14 -18.67 -45.40 -31.49
CA ILE A 14 -19.45 -45.61 -32.74
C ILE A 14 -20.18 -44.31 -33.16
N THR A 15 -19.91 -43.90 -34.41
CA THR A 15 -20.71 -43.10 -35.40
C THR A 15 -21.19 -41.70 -35.02
N GLY A 16 -21.05 -40.64 -35.81
CA GLY A 16 -20.92 -40.53 -37.27
C GLY A 16 -22.09 -39.69 -37.79
N ALA A 17 -21.83 -38.43 -38.17
CA ALA A 17 -22.69 -37.65 -39.08
C ALA A 17 -21.86 -36.50 -39.66
N ALA A 18 -21.56 -36.60 -40.96
CA ALA A 18 -20.96 -35.54 -41.74
C ALA A 18 -22.03 -34.49 -42.07
N ALA A 19 -21.82 -33.24 -41.67
CA ALA A 19 -22.61 -32.09 -42.09
C ALA A 19 -21.70 -31.13 -42.86
N THR A 20 -21.84 -31.15 -44.18
CA THR A 20 -21.24 -30.18 -45.10
C THR A 20 -21.94 -28.84 -44.94
N ALA A 21 -21.31 -27.89 -44.26
CA ALA A 21 -21.75 -26.50 -44.19
C ALA A 21 -20.87 -25.64 -45.12
N LEU A 22 -21.45 -25.13 -46.20
CA LEU A 22 -20.89 -24.02 -46.98
C LEU A 22 -20.93 -22.76 -46.10
N LEU A 23 -19.77 -22.23 -45.74
CA LEU A 23 -19.62 -20.92 -45.10
C LEU A 23 -19.05 -19.94 -46.12
N ALA A 24 -19.89 -19.00 -46.52
CA ALA A 24 -19.51 -17.83 -47.31
C ALA A 24 -18.50 -17.00 -46.52
N ALA A 25 -17.40 -16.62 -47.17
CA ALA A 25 -16.36 -15.77 -46.62
C ALA A 25 -16.92 -14.36 -46.36
N VAL A 26 -17.02 -13.97 -45.09
CA VAL A 26 -17.28 -12.59 -44.66
C VAL A 26 -15.91 -11.91 -44.52
N PRO A 27 -15.64 -10.78 -45.20
CA PRO A 27 -14.38 -10.07 -45.03
C PRO A 27 -14.31 -9.47 -43.61
N ALA A 28 -13.25 -9.78 -42.88
CA ALA A 28 -12.98 -9.25 -41.56
C ALA A 28 -12.69 -7.74 -41.63
N PRO A 29 -13.18 -6.91 -40.68
CA PRO A 29 -12.77 -5.51 -40.59
C PRO A 29 -11.28 -5.45 -40.23
N ALA A 30 -10.52 -4.68 -41.01
CA ALA A 30 -9.11 -4.44 -40.77
C ALA A 30 -8.92 -3.80 -39.38
N SER A 31 -8.24 -4.52 -38.49
CA SER A 31 -7.78 -3.97 -37.20
C SER A 31 -6.84 -2.80 -37.47
N ALA A 32 -7.28 -1.58 -37.19
CA ALA A 32 -6.40 -0.43 -37.14
C ALA A 32 -5.36 -0.66 -36.04
N SER A 33 -4.12 -0.95 -36.45
CA SER A 33 -2.99 -1.09 -35.53
C SER A 33 -2.74 0.26 -34.87
N ALA A 34 -3.14 0.41 -33.61
CA ALA A 34 -2.81 1.58 -32.82
C ALA A 34 -1.29 1.67 -32.70
N ALA A 35 -0.70 2.71 -33.28
CA ALA A 35 0.74 2.95 -33.19
C ALA A 35 1.15 3.02 -31.71
N PRO A 36 2.27 2.39 -31.31
CA PRO A 36 2.75 2.48 -29.94
C PRO A 36 3.05 3.95 -29.61
N ALA A 37 2.42 4.47 -28.56
CA ALA A 37 2.74 5.79 -28.04
C ALA A 37 4.24 5.86 -27.71
N PRO A 38 4.92 6.99 -27.99
CA PRO A 38 6.33 7.13 -27.67
C PRO A 38 6.54 6.94 -26.17
N ALA A 39 7.39 5.98 -25.82
CA ALA A 39 7.82 5.80 -24.44
C ALA A 39 8.58 7.07 -24.01
N VAL A 40 8.02 7.82 -23.07
CA VAL A 40 8.71 8.95 -22.46
C VAL A 40 9.84 8.37 -21.60
N THR A 41 11.05 8.35 -22.16
CA THR A 41 12.26 7.99 -21.41
C THR A 41 12.61 9.14 -20.49
N LEU A 42 12.24 9.01 -19.21
CA LEU A 42 12.70 9.96 -18.19
C LEU A 42 14.20 9.73 -17.93
N PRO A 43 15.01 10.79 -17.85
CA PRO A 43 16.41 10.67 -17.44
C PRO A 43 16.51 9.97 -16.07
N ALA A 44 17.49 9.08 -15.89
CA ALA A 44 17.69 8.37 -14.62
C ALA A 44 17.71 9.35 -13.44
N ALA A 45 16.97 9.04 -12.36
CA ALA A 45 16.94 9.84 -11.13
C ALA A 45 18.35 10.16 -10.67
N THR A 46 18.59 11.41 -10.27
CA THR A 46 19.86 11.73 -9.62
C THR A 46 19.88 11.00 -8.27
N PRO A 47 21.01 10.41 -7.83
CA PRO A 47 21.08 9.70 -6.55
C PRO A 47 20.48 10.49 -5.38
N ARG A 48 20.69 11.81 -5.40
CA ARG A 48 20.17 12.78 -4.43
C ARG A 48 18.63 12.81 -4.29
N GLU A 49 17.86 12.57 -5.35
CA GLU A 49 16.38 12.55 -5.27
C GLU A 49 15.88 11.27 -4.59
N ALA A 50 16.42 10.11 -4.96
CA ALA A 50 16.07 8.83 -4.36
C ALA A 50 16.44 8.79 -2.86
N ASP A 51 17.61 9.34 -2.52
CA ASP A 51 18.08 9.49 -1.14
C ASP A 51 17.14 10.38 -0.30
N THR A 52 16.50 11.36 -0.93
CA THR A 52 15.54 12.27 -0.25
C THR A 52 14.17 11.62 -0.02
N LEU A 53 13.73 10.70 -0.90
CA LEU A 53 12.44 10.02 -0.78
C LEU A 53 12.51 8.74 0.08
N ARG A 54 13.69 8.11 0.18
CA ARG A 54 13.87 6.88 0.98
C ARG A 54 13.47 7.02 2.45
N PRO A 55 13.79 8.12 3.17
CA PRO A 55 13.30 8.33 4.54
C PRO A 55 11.78 8.26 4.67
N LEU A 56 11.01 8.75 3.68
CA LEU A 56 9.54 8.68 3.72
C LEU A 56 9.04 7.24 3.70
N ALA A 57 9.58 6.39 2.82
CA ALA A 57 9.24 4.97 2.77
C ALA A 57 9.65 4.23 4.06
N ALA A 58 10.86 4.50 4.56
CA ALA A 58 11.38 3.84 5.76
C ALA A 58 10.60 4.24 7.03
N LEU A 59 10.29 5.52 7.21
CA LEU A 59 9.49 6.01 8.33
C LEU A 59 8.04 5.54 8.23
N SER A 60 7.47 5.45 7.02
CA SER A 60 6.14 4.87 6.81
C SER A 60 6.10 3.40 7.24
N ALA A 61 7.11 2.60 6.88
CA ALA A 61 7.20 1.21 7.33
C ALA A 61 7.40 1.09 8.85
N ARG A 62 8.21 1.98 9.46
CA ARG A 62 8.38 2.02 10.92
C ARG A 62 7.08 2.37 11.64
N ARG A 63 6.35 3.37 11.13
CA ARG A 63 5.03 3.74 11.67
C ARG A 63 4.04 2.60 11.50
N LEU A 64 4.07 1.93 10.35
CA LEU A 64 3.20 0.80 10.06
C LEU A 64 3.44 -0.37 11.01
N ALA A 65 4.69 -0.67 11.38
CA ALA A 65 5.04 -1.74 12.33
C ALA A 65 4.44 -1.53 13.73
N THR A 66 4.01 -0.32 14.08
CA THR A 66 3.25 -0.09 15.33
C THR A 66 1.85 -0.70 15.28
N ALA A 67 1.33 -1.02 14.09
CA ALA A 67 0.01 -1.60 13.92
C ALA A 67 -0.11 -2.98 14.59
N ASP A 68 0.95 -3.78 14.59
CA ASP A 68 1.01 -5.09 15.25
C ASP A 68 0.82 -4.95 16.75
N LEU A 69 1.51 -3.97 17.35
CA LEU A 69 1.41 -3.66 18.77
C LEU A 69 0.01 -3.12 19.13
N VAL A 70 -0.53 -2.21 18.32
CA VAL A 70 -1.89 -1.67 18.52
C VAL A 70 -2.95 -2.77 18.34
N ALA A 71 -2.77 -3.65 17.37
CA ALA A 71 -3.68 -4.78 17.13
C ALA A 71 -3.69 -5.71 18.33
N ALA A 72 -2.52 -6.09 18.84
CA ALA A 72 -2.37 -6.95 20.01
C ALA A 72 -2.98 -6.30 21.26
N ALA A 73 -2.71 -5.01 21.45
CA ALA A 73 -3.27 -4.21 22.53
C ALA A 73 -4.80 -4.17 22.54
N LYS A 74 -5.43 -4.05 21.36
CA LYS A 74 -6.89 -3.98 21.23
C LYS A 74 -7.58 -5.35 21.22
N TRP A 75 -6.86 -6.42 20.87
CA TRP A 75 -7.45 -7.75 20.69
C TRP A 75 -8.20 -8.22 21.95
N GLY A 76 -9.46 -8.62 21.78
CA GLY A 76 -10.32 -9.12 22.85
C GLY A 76 -10.81 -8.07 23.86
N THR A 77 -10.53 -6.78 23.67
CA THR A 77 -10.94 -5.71 24.62
C THR A 77 -12.25 -5.02 24.27
N GLY A 78 -12.82 -5.28 23.10
CA GLY A 78 -13.96 -4.52 22.55
C GLY A 78 -13.59 -3.14 21.99
N SER A 79 -12.33 -2.70 22.15
CA SER A 79 -11.86 -1.42 21.59
C SER A 79 -11.91 -1.44 20.05
N PRO A 80 -12.56 -0.45 19.41
CA PRO A 80 -12.68 -0.43 17.95
C PRO A 80 -11.32 -0.11 17.29
N VAL A 81 -11.14 -0.61 16.07
CA VAL A 81 -9.98 -0.25 15.23
C VAL A 81 -10.09 1.22 14.79
N ASP A 82 -11.27 1.62 14.33
CA ASP A 82 -11.58 3.01 13.97
C ASP A 82 -11.77 3.88 15.21
N ASP A 83 -11.18 5.06 15.18
CA ASP A 83 -11.38 6.09 16.21
C ASP A 83 -11.33 7.47 15.54
N PRO A 84 -12.44 7.90 14.89
CA PRO A 84 -12.45 9.12 14.08
C PRO A 84 -12.01 10.37 14.85
N ALA A 85 -12.35 10.46 16.15
CA ALA A 85 -11.95 11.57 17.00
C ALA A 85 -10.43 11.59 17.21
N ARG A 86 -9.82 10.44 17.54
CA ARG A 86 -8.37 10.33 17.68
C ARG A 86 -7.64 10.51 16.35
N GLU A 87 -8.18 9.97 15.27
CA GLU A 87 -7.65 10.13 13.91
C GLU A 87 -7.60 11.61 13.54
N GLN A 88 -8.67 12.37 13.80
CA GLN A 88 -8.70 13.82 13.57
C GLN A 88 -7.66 14.57 14.41
N GLN A 89 -7.50 14.23 15.70
CA GLN A 89 -6.46 14.84 16.53
C GLN A 89 -5.05 14.65 15.96
N VAL A 90 -4.76 13.46 15.41
CA VAL A 90 -3.47 13.18 14.76
C VAL A 90 -3.31 14.04 13.50
N LEU A 91 -4.35 14.12 12.66
CA LEU A 91 -4.32 14.93 11.43
C LEU A 91 -4.13 16.42 11.73
N ASP A 92 -4.78 16.94 12.77
CA ASP A 92 -4.64 18.34 13.17
C ASP A 92 -3.24 18.63 13.71
N ALA A 93 -2.68 17.70 14.50
CA ALA A 93 -1.33 17.85 15.05
C ALA A 93 -0.25 17.89 13.97
N VAL A 94 -0.29 16.96 13.01
CA VAL A 94 0.70 16.92 11.92
C VAL A 94 0.52 18.06 10.93
N ALA A 95 -0.71 18.56 10.75
CA ALA A 95 -0.96 19.75 9.96
C ALA A 95 -0.33 21.00 10.60
N ARG A 96 -0.50 21.21 11.91
CA ARG A 96 0.15 22.32 12.63
C ARG A 96 1.68 22.23 12.54
N GLN A 97 2.24 21.05 12.80
CA GLN A 97 3.68 20.82 12.71
C GLN A 97 4.22 21.05 11.30
N ALA A 98 3.46 20.68 10.27
CA ALA A 98 3.83 20.98 8.89
C ALA A 98 3.93 22.49 8.64
N THR A 99 2.96 23.28 9.13
CA THR A 99 3.02 24.74 9.03
C THR A 99 4.26 25.32 9.71
N GLU A 100 4.59 24.86 10.93
CA GLU A 100 5.79 25.29 11.66
C GLU A 100 7.09 24.98 10.91
N LEU A 101 7.10 23.91 10.11
CA LEU A 101 8.25 23.48 9.30
C LEU A 101 8.23 24.00 7.86
N GLY A 102 7.28 24.87 7.50
CA GLY A 102 7.15 25.43 6.15
C GLY A 102 6.63 24.45 5.09
N ALA A 103 6.05 23.32 5.51
CA ALA A 103 5.40 22.34 4.63
C ALA A 103 3.90 22.61 4.48
N ASP A 104 3.30 22.11 3.39
CA ASP A 104 1.84 22.22 3.17
C ASP A 104 1.06 21.39 4.22
N PRO A 105 0.23 22.02 5.07
CA PRO A 105 -0.51 21.32 6.11
C PRO A 105 -1.60 20.40 5.54
N ARG A 106 -2.27 20.79 4.45
CA ARG A 106 -3.32 19.98 3.81
C ARG A 106 -2.73 18.77 3.14
N TRP A 107 -1.60 18.91 2.45
CA TRP A 107 -0.91 17.79 1.81
C TRP A 107 -0.30 16.85 2.85
N THR A 108 0.31 17.39 3.92
CA THR A 108 0.81 16.57 5.03
C THR A 108 -0.31 15.76 5.68
N ALA A 109 -1.46 16.39 5.98
CA ALA A 109 -2.62 15.69 6.50
C ALA A 109 -3.14 14.58 5.55
N ARG A 110 -3.10 14.80 4.21
CA ARG A 110 -3.43 13.74 3.24
C ARG A 110 -2.49 12.54 3.34
N ILE A 111 -1.17 12.77 3.41
CA ILE A 111 -0.19 11.69 3.61
C ILE A 111 -0.48 10.96 4.93
N PHE A 112 -0.74 11.68 6.02
CA PHE A 112 -1.03 11.05 7.31
C PHE A 112 -2.36 10.30 7.36
N ARG A 113 -3.37 10.72 6.58
CA ARG A 113 -4.60 9.94 6.41
C ARG A 113 -4.28 8.58 5.80
N ASP A 114 -3.39 8.53 4.81
CA ASP A 114 -2.94 7.27 4.21
C ASP A 114 -2.18 6.38 5.22
N GLN A 115 -1.37 6.99 6.08
CA GLN A 115 -0.66 6.30 7.15
C GLN A 115 -1.60 5.69 8.19
N ILE A 116 -2.64 6.43 8.61
CA ILE A 116 -3.69 5.95 9.54
C ILE A 116 -4.41 4.75 8.92
N GLU A 117 -4.84 4.92 7.68
CA GLU A 117 -5.58 3.89 6.96
C GLU A 117 -4.76 2.62 6.69
N ALA A 118 -3.48 2.76 6.37
CA ALA A 118 -2.56 1.63 6.25
C ALA A 118 -2.41 0.86 7.57
N ASN A 119 -2.31 1.58 8.69
CA ASN A 119 -2.24 0.98 10.02
C ASN A 119 -3.52 0.20 10.36
N LYS A 120 -4.70 0.77 10.05
CA LYS A 120 -6.00 0.08 10.21
C LYS A 120 -6.10 -1.18 9.35
N THR A 121 -5.56 -1.18 8.13
CA THR A 121 -5.49 -2.37 7.27
C THR A 121 -4.74 -3.51 7.96
N VAL A 122 -3.58 -3.24 8.57
CA VAL A 122 -2.81 -4.26 9.30
C VAL A 122 -3.57 -4.73 10.53
N GLN A 123 -4.11 -3.82 11.35
CA GLN A 123 -4.87 -4.20 12.55
C GLN A 123 -6.03 -5.15 12.22
N ARG A 124 -6.86 -4.80 11.23
CA ARG A 124 -7.97 -5.69 10.82
C ARG A 124 -7.49 -6.98 10.20
N GLY A 125 -6.38 -6.95 9.46
CA GLY A 125 -5.76 -8.15 8.89
C GLY A 125 -5.34 -9.13 9.98
N LEU A 126 -4.64 -8.64 11.00
CA LEU A 126 -4.21 -9.43 12.16
C LEU A 126 -5.39 -9.93 12.98
N HIS A 127 -6.38 -9.09 13.27
CA HIS A 127 -7.60 -9.51 13.98
C HIS A 127 -8.32 -10.65 13.24
N ARG A 128 -8.42 -10.61 11.90
CA ARG A 128 -8.97 -11.73 11.13
C ARG A 128 -8.11 -12.99 11.20
N ARG A 129 -6.78 -12.86 11.14
CA ARG A 129 -5.85 -14.01 11.28
C ARG A 129 -6.01 -14.68 12.65
N TRP A 130 -6.04 -13.89 13.73
CA TRP A 130 -6.20 -14.37 15.09
C TRP A 130 -7.58 -14.95 15.39
N ALA A 131 -8.62 -14.44 14.74
CA ALA A 131 -9.96 -15.05 14.82
C ALA A 131 -9.99 -16.43 14.16
N ALA A 132 -9.26 -16.62 13.07
CA ALA A 132 -9.18 -17.90 12.35
C ALA A 132 -8.23 -18.91 13.02
N ASP A 133 -7.14 -18.42 13.64
CA ASP A 133 -6.15 -19.21 14.33
C ASP A 133 -5.71 -18.52 15.64
N PRO A 134 -6.35 -18.86 16.77
CA PRO A 134 -6.01 -18.30 18.08
C PRO A 134 -4.58 -18.59 18.54
N ALA A 135 -3.91 -19.61 18.00
CA ALA A 135 -2.52 -19.91 18.35
C ALA A 135 -1.54 -18.83 17.86
N GLN A 136 -1.94 -17.98 16.92
CA GLN A 136 -1.15 -16.85 16.43
C GLN A 136 -1.31 -15.57 17.25
N VAL A 137 -2.20 -15.56 18.26
CA VAL A 137 -2.38 -14.40 19.15
C VAL A 137 -1.10 -14.20 19.96
N PRO A 138 -0.52 -12.98 20.00
CA PRO A 138 0.61 -12.69 20.87
C PRO A 138 0.27 -12.99 22.34
N GLY A 139 1.18 -13.66 23.05
CA GLY A 139 0.98 -14.01 24.46
C GLY A 139 0.97 -12.81 25.41
N GLU A 140 1.52 -11.68 25.00
CA GLU A 140 1.56 -10.44 25.78
C GLU A 140 0.83 -9.31 25.06
N ARG A 141 0.19 -8.46 25.87
CA ARG A 141 -0.52 -7.27 25.41
C ARG A 141 0.32 -6.02 25.70
N PRO A 142 0.78 -5.28 24.67
CA PRO A 142 1.56 -4.06 24.89
C PRO A 142 0.77 -2.95 25.58
N ASP A 143 1.46 -2.11 26.35
CA ASP A 143 0.92 -0.87 26.90
C ASP A 143 0.70 0.17 25.78
N LEU A 144 -0.55 0.62 25.58
CA LEU A 144 -0.89 1.57 24.52
C LEU A 144 -0.28 2.96 24.72
N GLY A 145 0.03 3.36 25.95
CA GLY A 145 0.75 4.59 26.27
C GLY A 145 2.17 4.57 25.71
N GLU A 146 2.90 3.46 25.90
CA GLU A 146 4.25 3.30 25.32
C GLU A 146 4.24 3.23 23.80
N VAL A 147 3.29 2.48 23.22
CA VAL A 147 3.11 2.44 21.76
C VAL A 147 2.81 3.85 21.22
N ARG A 148 2.02 4.65 21.93
CA ARG A 148 1.68 6.02 21.55
C ARG A 148 2.89 6.96 21.58
N LYS A 149 3.84 6.76 22.49
CA LYS A 149 5.12 7.51 22.48
C LYS A 149 5.91 7.23 21.21
N GLU A 150 6.02 5.96 20.81
CA GLU A 150 6.71 5.60 19.57
C GLU A 150 5.99 6.14 18.33
N ILE A 151 4.66 6.04 18.27
CA ILE A 151 3.86 6.64 17.19
C ILE A 151 4.15 8.13 17.07
N ASN A 152 4.17 8.88 18.18
CA ASN A 152 4.44 10.32 18.16
C ASN A 152 5.86 10.62 17.66
N ARG A 153 6.89 9.91 18.13
CA ARG A 153 8.27 10.08 17.65
C ARG A 153 8.39 9.85 16.14
N VAL A 154 7.73 8.81 15.63
CA VAL A 154 7.76 8.50 14.20
C VAL A 154 6.94 9.51 13.38
N ASN A 155 5.82 10.00 13.91
CA ASN A 155 5.06 11.07 13.28
C ASN A 155 5.93 12.32 13.10
N ASP A 156 6.62 12.76 14.17
CA ASP A 156 7.50 13.94 14.11
C ASP A 156 8.61 13.79 13.08
N ALA A 157 9.25 12.61 13.04
CA ALA A 157 10.27 12.32 12.05
C ALA A 157 9.70 12.32 10.62
N LEU A 158 8.48 11.79 10.43
CA LEU A 158 7.84 11.74 9.13
C LEU A 158 7.41 13.12 8.63
N VAL A 159 6.90 14.01 9.51
CA VAL A 159 6.61 15.40 9.12
C VAL A 159 7.88 16.15 8.71
N ARG A 160 8.99 15.98 9.45
CA ARG A 160 10.29 16.57 9.06
C ARG A 160 10.79 16.04 7.72
N ALA A 161 10.69 14.74 7.48
CA ALA A 161 11.05 14.15 6.18
C ALA A 161 10.15 14.67 5.04
N ILE A 162 8.86 14.90 5.32
CA ILE A 162 7.92 15.51 4.39
C ILE A 162 8.32 16.94 4.04
N ALA A 163 8.71 17.74 5.02
CA ALA A 163 9.17 19.12 4.80
C ALA A 163 10.48 19.18 3.99
N ALA A 164 11.43 18.29 4.30
CA ALA A 164 12.74 18.23 3.64
C ALA A 164 12.70 17.69 2.19
N SER A 165 11.57 17.15 1.74
CA SER A 165 11.47 16.41 0.46
C SER A 165 10.65 17.11 -0.62
N GLY A 166 10.28 18.39 -0.44
CA GLY A 166 9.40 19.14 -1.34
C GLY A 166 9.76 19.00 -2.83
N ALA A 167 10.99 19.35 -3.21
CA ALA A 167 11.45 19.30 -4.60
C ALA A 167 11.42 17.87 -5.19
N ALA A 168 11.84 16.87 -4.40
CA ALA A 168 11.82 15.47 -4.85
C ALA A 168 10.37 14.95 -5.02
N ARG A 169 9.45 15.40 -4.15
CA ARG A 169 8.03 15.00 -4.19
C ARG A 169 7.26 15.61 -5.37
N THR A 170 7.66 16.79 -5.85
CA THR A 170 7.05 17.45 -7.02
C THR A 170 7.78 17.16 -8.33
N SER A 171 8.92 16.45 -8.28
CA SER A 171 9.67 16.03 -9.45
C SER A 171 8.86 15.02 -10.28
N PRO A 172 8.94 15.04 -11.63
CA PRO A 172 8.38 13.99 -12.50
C PRO A 172 8.88 12.58 -12.15
N ARG A 173 10.03 12.48 -11.46
CA ARG A 173 10.63 11.22 -11.02
C ARG A 173 10.15 10.73 -9.66
N CYS A 174 9.29 11.47 -8.96
CA CYS A 174 8.87 11.10 -7.61
C CYS A 174 8.31 9.67 -7.55
N VAL A 175 7.36 9.34 -8.43
CA VAL A 175 6.68 8.04 -8.41
C VAL A 175 7.65 6.88 -8.60
N PRO A 176 8.45 6.80 -9.70
CA PRO A 176 9.38 5.70 -9.86
C PRO A 176 10.44 5.62 -8.75
N SER A 177 10.96 6.76 -8.27
CA SER A 177 11.92 6.78 -7.16
C SER A 177 11.32 6.31 -5.84
N LEU A 178 10.09 6.72 -5.53
CA LEU A 178 9.38 6.29 -4.32
C LEU A 178 9.03 4.80 -4.37
N VAL A 179 8.65 4.27 -5.55
CA VAL A 179 8.42 2.83 -5.75
C VAL A 179 9.70 2.04 -5.51
N GLY A 180 10.84 2.49 -6.05
CA GLY A 180 12.14 1.88 -5.77
C GLY A 180 12.47 1.88 -4.28
N ALA A 181 12.35 3.04 -3.62
CA ALA A 181 12.58 3.16 -2.19
C ALA A 181 11.65 2.26 -1.34
N ALA A 182 10.37 2.18 -1.68
CA ALA A 182 9.42 1.30 -0.99
C ALA A 182 9.75 -0.19 -1.21
N ALA A 183 10.19 -0.56 -2.41
CA ALA A 183 10.65 -1.92 -2.69
C ALA A 183 11.91 -2.28 -1.93
N ASP A 184 12.85 -1.35 -1.75
CA ASP A 184 14.06 -1.54 -0.95
C ASP A 184 13.72 -1.73 0.52
N VAL A 185 12.91 -0.84 1.09
CA VAL A 185 12.42 -0.95 2.47
C VAL A 185 11.67 -2.26 2.70
N ARG A 186 10.83 -2.70 1.75
CA ARG A 186 10.15 -4.00 1.82
C ARG A 186 11.15 -5.15 1.94
N ARG A 187 12.20 -5.16 1.14
CA ARG A 187 13.23 -6.21 1.17
C ARG A 187 14.04 -6.17 2.46
N GLU A 188 14.50 -4.98 2.86
CA GLU A 188 15.28 -4.78 4.09
C GLU A 188 14.50 -5.21 5.35
N LYS A 189 13.22 -4.84 5.43
CA LYS A 189 12.35 -5.17 6.57
C LYS A 189 11.68 -6.53 6.47
N ARG A 190 11.86 -7.26 5.36
CA ARG A 190 11.24 -8.56 5.07
C ARG A 190 9.72 -8.54 5.29
N LEU A 191 9.06 -7.51 4.78
CA LEU A 191 7.62 -7.32 5.00
C LEU A 191 6.82 -8.47 4.36
N ASP A 192 5.84 -8.99 5.10
CA ASP A 192 4.87 -9.94 4.55
C ASP A 192 3.91 -9.26 3.56
N THR A 193 3.00 -10.03 2.96
CA THR A 193 2.03 -9.50 2.00
C THR A 193 1.12 -8.43 2.60
N LEU A 194 0.67 -8.61 3.85
CA LEU A 194 -0.22 -7.67 4.54
C LEU A 194 0.48 -6.32 4.75
N HIS A 195 1.71 -6.35 5.25
CA HIS A 195 2.53 -5.17 5.47
C HIS A 195 2.99 -4.53 4.17
N THR A 196 3.23 -5.32 3.12
CA THR A 196 3.56 -4.79 1.79
C THR A 196 2.40 -3.99 1.20
N VAL A 197 1.17 -4.53 1.25
CA VAL A 197 -0.02 -3.81 0.78
C VAL A 197 -0.26 -2.55 1.60
N ALA A 198 -0.09 -2.63 2.92
CA ALA A 198 -0.26 -1.46 3.78
C ALA A 198 0.85 -0.42 3.57
N LEU A 199 2.10 -0.81 3.30
CA LEU A 199 3.17 0.13 2.94
C LEU A 199 2.82 0.88 1.65
N VAL A 200 2.37 0.18 0.61
CA VAL A 200 1.90 0.82 -0.65
C VAL A 200 0.78 1.81 -0.37
N ARG A 201 -0.20 1.43 0.47
CA ARG A 201 -1.28 2.35 0.87
C ARG A 201 -0.74 3.59 1.59
N SER A 202 0.24 3.42 2.48
CA SER A 202 0.76 4.50 3.32
C SER A 202 1.49 5.60 2.53
N VAL A 203 2.06 5.26 1.37
CA VAL A 203 2.89 6.18 0.58
C VAL A 203 2.16 6.76 -0.65
N ARG A 204 0.89 6.41 -0.89
CA ARG A 204 0.19 6.75 -2.14
C ARG A 204 0.05 8.25 -2.43
N SER A 205 -0.06 9.09 -1.39
CA SER A 205 -0.14 10.55 -1.54
C SER A 205 1.19 11.27 -1.33
N VAL A 206 2.32 10.56 -1.26
CA VAL A 206 3.64 11.21 -1.07
C VAL A 206 4.00 12.07 -2.29
N CYS A 207 3.85 11.55 -3.50
CA CYS A 207 4.16 12.31 -4.71
C CYS A 207 3.09 13.34 -5.02
N GLY A 208 3.53 14.53 -5.43
CA GLY A 208 2.70 15.71 -5.57
C GLY A 208 3.04 16.78 -4.53
N GLY A 209 2.48 17.96 -4.75
CA GLY A 209 2.67 19.14 -3.92
C GLY A 209 1.41 20.00 -3.89
N PRO A 210 1.47 21.19 -3.27
CA PRO A 210 0.36 22.12 -3.27
C PRO A 210 -0.16 22.28 -4.70
N VAL A 211 -1.45 21.99 -4.90
CA VAL A 211 -2.12 22.50 -6.10
C VAL A 211 -2.16 24.01 -5.93
N SER A 212 -1.28 24.72 -6.64
CA SER A 212 -1.42 26.15 -6.83
C SER A 212 -2.68 26.35 -7.68
N TRP A 213 -3.84 26.39 -7.03
CA TRP A 213 -4.99 27.02 -7.64
C TRP A 213 -4.61 28.48 -7.82
N PRO A 214 -4.72 29.07 -9.03
CA PRO A 214 -4.70 30.52 -9.13
C PRO A 214 -5.74 31.04 -8.14
N ALA A 215 -5.35 32.02 -7.32
CA ALA A 215 -6.29 32.72 -6.47
C ALA A 215 -7.45 33.14 -7.37
N GLN A 216 -8.65 32.59 -7.14
CA GLN A 216 -9.84 33.06 -7.84
C GLN A 216 -9.97 34.53 -7.44
N ALA A 217 -9.77 35.39 -8.43
CA ALA A 217 -9.99 36.81 -8.27
C ALA A 217 -11.50 37.03 -8.08
N SER A 218 -11.82 37.76 -7.01
CA SER A 218 -13.11 38.40 -6.68
C SER A 218 -14.15 37.50 -5.99
#